data_AF-A0A2V7BUK2-F1
#
_entry.id   AF-A0A2V7BUK2-F1
#
_cell.length_a   1.000
_cell.length_b   1.000
_cell.length_c   1.000
_cell.angle_alpha   90.00
_cell.angle_beta   90.00
_cell.angle_gamma   90.00
#
_symmetry.space_group_name_H-M   'P 1'
#
loop_
_entity.id
_entity.type
_entity.pdbx_description
1 polymer ?
#
loop_
_entity_poly.entity_id
_entity_poly.type
_entity_poly.pdbx_seq_one_letter_code
_entity_poly.pdbx_strand_id
1 'polypeptide(L)' 'MGQPEDCASLVAFLCSVEGGWINGQLVRSDGGFR' A
#
# COMPACT_ATOMS: atom_id res chain seq x y z
N MET A 1 -5.54 -13.94 -7.30
CA MET A 1 -5.25 -14.16 -5.87
C MET A 1 -4.22 -13.10 -5.49
N GLY A 2 -4.39 -12.43 -4.34
CA GLY A 2 -3.35 -11.52 -3.83
C GLY A 2 -2.17 -12.31 -3.29
N GLN A 3 -0.97 -11.75 -3.43
CA GLN A 3 0.27 -12.32 -2.91
C GLN A 3 0.81 -11.44 -1.75
N PRO A 4 1.58 -12.00 -0.81
CA PRO A 4 2.21 -11.22 0.27
C PRO A 4 3.01 -10.01 -0.24
N GLU A 5 3.61 -10.14 -1.42
CA GLU A 5 4.43 -9.14 -2.10
C GLU A 5 3.61 -7.90 -2.50
N ASP A 6 2.30 -8.05 -2.75
CA ASP A 6 1.41 -6.92 -3.07
C ASP A 6 1.28 -5.98 -1.87
N CYS A 7 1.16 -6.55 -0.66
CA CYS A 7 1.11 -5.78 0.59
C CYS A 7 2.49 -5.19 0.90
N ALA A 8 3.56 -5.98 0.78
CA ALA A 8 4.92 -5.53 1.05
C ALA A 8 5.34 -4.37 0.13
N SER A 9 4.96 -4.41 -1.14
CA SER A 9 5.24 -3.33 -2.11
C SER A 9 4.51 -2.04 -1.76
N LEU A 10 3.24 -2.13 -1.32
CA LEU A 10 2.51 -0.96 -0.84
C LEU A 10 3.18 -0.35 0.41
N VAL A 11 3.58 -1.18 1.37
CA VAL A 11 4.30 -0.72 2.57
C VAL A 11 5.62 -0.05 2.19
N ALA A 12 6.40 -0.68 1.30
CA ALA A 12 7.66 -0.13 0.83
C ALA A 12 7.47 1.26 0.17
N PHE A 13 6.42 1.44 -0.64
CA PHE A 13 6.07 2.74 -1.22
C PHE A 13 5.67 3.77 -0.16
N LEU A 14 4.84 3.42 0.81
CA LEU A 14 4.43 4.35 1.87
C LEU A 14 5.60 4.80 2.75
N CYS A 15 6.63 3.96 2.88
CA CYS A 15 7.87 4.29 3.61
C CYS A 15 8.94 4.96 2.74
N SER A 16 8.71 5.18 1.45
CA SER A 16 9.68 5.81 0.55
C SER A 16 9.56 7.34 0.56
N VAL A 17 10.54 8.02 -0.06
CA VAL A 17 10.51 9.48 -0.23
C VAL A 17 9.29 9.91 -1.05
N GLU A 18 8.94 9.14 -2.06
CA GLU A 18 7.81 9.38 -2.94
C GLU A 18 6.47 9.21 -2.23
N GLY A 19 6.38 8.35 -1.21
CA GLY A 19 5.20 8.15 -0.39
C GLY A 19 5.02 9.18 0.73
N GLY A 20 6.02 10.02 1.01
CA GLY A 20 6.07 10.88 2.20
C GLY A 20 4.95 11.93 2.33
N TRP A 21 4.21 12.20 1.25
CA TRP A 21 3.04 13.10 1.27
C TRP A 21 1.73 12.40 1.65
N ILE A 22 1.71 11.07 1.72
CA ILE A 22 0.52 10.28 2.09
C ILE A 22 0.50 10.09 3.60
N ASN A 23 -0.45 10.73 4.28
CA ASN A 23 -0.64 10.59 5.73
C ASN A 23 -2.11 10.59 6.12
N GLY A 24 -2.44 9.93 7.24
CA GLY A 24 -3.80 9.91 7.80
C GLY A 24 -4.85 9.16 6.96
N GLN A 25 -4.45 8.45 5.90
CA GLN A 25 -5.35 7.72 5.03
C GLN A 25 -5.32 6.21 5.30
N LEU A 26 -6.48 5.56 5.20
CA LEU A 26 -6.57 4.10 5.13
C LEU A 26 -6.43 3.68 3.66
N VAL A 27 -5.32 3.02 3.33
CA VAL A 27 -5.06 2.50 1.97
C VAL A 27 -5.27 0.98 1.97
N ARG A 28 -6.05 0.48 1.00
CA ARG A 28 -6.40 -0.95 0.88
C ARG A 28 -5.64 -1.61 -0.29
N SER A 29 -4.95 -2.71 -0.01
CA SER A 29 -4.36 -3.60 -1.01
C SER A 29 -5.10 -4.93 -1.02
N ASP A 30 -6.32 -4.94 -1.54
CA ASP A 30 -7.18 -6.14 -1.55
C ASP A 30 -7.59 -6.60 -2.95
N GLY A 31 -7.22 -5.87 -4.01
CA GLY A 31 -7.64 -6.19 -5.37
C GLY A 31 -9.02 -5.63 -5.75
N GLY A 32 -9.55 -4.67 -4.99
CA GLY A 32 -10.82 -3.99 -5.28
C GLY A 32 -12.05 -4.73 -4.75
N PHE A 33 -11.86 -5.66 -3.81
CA PHE A 33 -12.97 -6.33 -3.14
C PHE A 33 -13.71 -5.33 -2.24
N ARG A 34 -15.03 -5.19 -2.44
CA ARG A 34 -15.88 -4.38 -1.57
C ARG A 34 -16.56 -5.25 -0.52
#